data_AF-A0A2S7WI30-F1
#
_entry.id   AF-A0A2S7WI30-F1
#
_cell.length_a   1.000
_cell.length_b   1.000
_cell.length_c   1.000
_cell.angle_alpha   90.00
_cell.angle_beta   90.00
_cell.angle_gamma   90.00
#
_symmetry.space_group_name_H-M   'P 1'
#
loop_
_entity.id
_entity.type
_entity.pdbx_description
1 polymer ?
#
loop_
_entity_poly.entity_id
_entity_poly.type
_entity_poly.pdbx_seq_one_letter_code
_entity_poly.pdbx_strand_id
1 'polypeptide(L)' 'MKFKTVLAIVFATVIVIFSIQNVEVTDVKFLFWKLTMSRVLIILGSFAIGVIVGILASIKKPVTKKIGN' A
#
# COMPACT_ATOMS: atom_id res chain seq x y z
N MET A 1 20.47 7.97 -19.51
CA MET A 1 19.07 8.07 -19.04
C MET A 1 19.03 8.93 -17.78
N LYS A 2 17.98 9.71 -17.54
CA LYS A 2 17.86 10.51 -16.31
C LYS A 2 17.77 9.56 -15.10
N PHE A 3 18.41 9.90 -13.98
CA PHE A 3 18.43 9.06 -12.76
C PHE A 3 17.03 8.64 -12.31
N LYS A 4 16.05 9.55 -12.38
CA LYS A 4 14.64 9.28 -12.08
C LYS A 4 14.05 8.16 -12.95
N THR A 5 14.43 8.10 -14.22
CA THR A 5 13.98 7.05 -15.15
C THR A 5 14.59 5.70 -14.79
N VAL A 6 15.89 5.66 -14.48
CA VAL A 6 16.56 4.43 -14.04
C VAL A 6 15.93 3.91 -12.76
N LEU A 7 15.68 4.79 -11.79
CA LEU A 7 15.04 4.43 -10.54
C LEU A 7 13.62 3.87 -10.75
N ALA A 8 12.82 4.50 -11.62
CA ALA A 8 11.48 4.02 -11.94
C ALA A 8 11.49 2.63 -12.59
N ILE A 9 12.44 2.37 -13.50
CA ILE A 9 12.59 1.06 -14.14
C ILE A 9 12.97 0.01 -13.11
N VAL A 10 13.99 0.28 -12.28
CA VAL A 10 14.42 -0.64 -11.22
C VAL A 10 13.26 -0.96 -10.28
N PHE A 11 12.50 0.05 -9.88
CA PHE A 11 11.34 -0.14 -9.01
C PHE A 11 10.24 -0.98 -9.67
N ALA A 12 9.93 -0.73 -10.94
CA ALA A 12 8.97 -1.53 -11.70
C ALA A 12 9.44 -2.99 -11.84
N THR A 13 10.71 -3.22 -12.11
CA THR A 13 11.29 -4.57 -12.17
C THR A 13 11.14 -5.31 -10.84
N VAL A 14 11.43 -4.64 -9.72
CA VAL A 14 11.25 -5.22 -8.38
C VAL A 14 9.79 -5.61 -8.15
N ILE A 15 8.83 -4.75 -8.52
CA ILE A 15 7.39 -5.06 -8.39
C ILE A 15 7.01 -6.30 -9.22
N VAL A 16 7.49 -6.41 -10.46
CA VAL A 16 7.19 -7.56 -11.32
C VAL A 16 7.75 -8.85 -10.73
N ILE A 17 9.02 -8.85 -10.32
CA ILE A 17 9.68 -10.02 -9.70
C ILE A 17 8.92 -10.42 -8.43
N PHE A 18 8.63 -9.46 -7.56
CA PHE A 18 7.84 -9.68 -6.35
C PHE A 18 6.48 -10.30 -6.67
N SER A 19 5.80 -9.81 -7.71
CA SER A 19 4.46 -10.29 -8.07
C SER A 19 4.47 -11.75 -8.54
N ILE A 20 5.45 -12.12 -9.37
CA ILE A 20 5.61 -13.49 -9.87
C ILE A 20 5.93 -14.44 -8.72
N GLN A 21 6.83 -14.06 -7.81
CA GLN A 21 7.21 -14.89 -6.66
C GLN A 21 6.05 -15.09 -5.67
N ASN A 22 5.06 -14.20 -5.67
CA ASN A 22 3.93 -14.21 -4.74
C ASN A 22 2.59 -14.51 -5.43
N VAL A 23 2.59 -15.12 -6.61
CA VAL A 23 1.34 -15.44 -7.34
C VAL A 23 0.53 -16.56 -6.68
N GLU A 24 1.17 -17.38 -5.85
CA GLU A 24 0.54 -18.53 -5.20
C GLU A 24 -0.68 -18.12 -4.36
N VAL A 25 -1.75 -18.91 -4.46
CA VAL A 25 -2.97 -18.73 -3.67
C VAL A 25 -2.72 -19.18 -2.24
N THR A 26 -3.15 -18.39 -1.27
CA THR A 26 -2.97 -18.70 0.16
C THR A 26 -4.24 -18.39 0.94
N ASP A 27 -4.49 -19.24 1.93
CA ASP A 27 -5.58 -19.09 2.88
C ASP A 27 -5.17 -18.16 4.02
N VAL A 28 -5.90 -17.06 4.20
CA VAL A 28 -5.79 -16.18 5.35
C VAL A 28 -7.00 -16.39 6.24
N LYS A 29 -6.77 -16.75 7.50
CA LYS A 29 -7.80 -16.78 8.54
C LYS A 29 -7.60 -15.60 9.47
N PHE A 30 -8.62 -14.75 9.59
CA PHE A 30 -8.59 -13.56 10.43
C PHE A 30 -9.87 -13.47 11.27
N LEU A 31 -9.72 -13.59 12.59
CA LEU A 31 -10.84 -13.75 13.54
C LEU A 31 -11.87 -14.78 13.01
N PHE A 32 -13.04 -14.32 12.57
CA PHE A 32 -14.14 -15.17 12.08
C PHE A 32 -14.17 -15.31 10.55
N TRP A 33 -13.23 -14.71 9.84
CA TRP A 33 -13.21 -14.59 8.39
C TRP A 33 -12.12 -15.48 7.79
N LYS A 34 -12.43 -16.11 6.65
CA LYS A 34 -11.46 -16.82 5.82
C LYS A 34 -11.47 -16.20 4.43
N LEU A 35 -10.28 -15.93 3.92
CA LEU A 35 -10.05 -15.34 2.60
C LEU A 35 -9.05 -16.21 1.85
N THR A 36 -9.36 -16.58 0.61
CA THR A 36 -8.48 -17.39 -0.23
C THR A 36 -8.21 -16.63 -1.52
N MET A 37 -6.98 -16.17 -1.69
CA MET A 37 -6.56 -15.35 -2.83
C MET A 37 -5.03 -15.39 -2.98
N SER A 38 -4.49 -14.83 -4.05
CA SER A 38 -3.03 -14.80 -4.25
C SER A 38 -2.31 -13.93 -3.21
N ARG A 39 -1.13 -14.38 -2.76
CA ARG A 39 -0.30 -13.64 -1.78
C ARG A 39 0.02 -12.23 -2.27
N VAL A 40 0.27 -12.06 -3.56
CA VAL A 40 0.53 -10.75 -4.17
C VAL A 40 -0.62 -9.78 -3.95
N LEU A 41 -1.88 -10.23 -4.13
CA LEU A 41 -3.04 -9.38 -3.90
C LEU A 41 -3.22 -9.07 -2.42
N ILE A 42 -2.91 -10.01 -1.52
CA ILE A 42 -2.96 -9.78 -0.06
C ILE A 42 -1.97 -8.70 0.34
N ILE A 43 -0.71 -8.81 -0.11
CA ILE A 43 0.36 -7.90 0.26
C ILE A 43 0.13 -6.51 -0.36
N LEU A 44 -0.12 -6.43 -1.67
CA LEU A 44 -0.32 -5.14 -2.34
C LEU A 44 -1.62 -4.47 -1.90
N GLY A 45 -2.69 -5.25 -1.71
CA GLY A 45 -3.98 -4.74 -1.24
C GLY A 45 -3.89 -4.20 0.19
N SER A 46 -3.29 -4.95 1.12
CA SER A 46 -3.10 -4.48 2.50
C SER A 46 -2.19 -3.25 2.58
N PHE A 47 -1.11 -3.20 1.79
CA PHE A 47 -0.25 -2.02 1.69
C PHE A 47 -1.03 -0.80 1.19
N ALA A 48 -1.80 -0.93 0.10
CA ALA A 48 -2.59 0.15 -0.45
C ALA A 48 -3.63 0.68 0.55
N ILE A 49 -4.33 -0.22 1.25
CA ILE A 49 -5.27 0.14 2.32
C ILE A 49 -4.53 0.89 3.43
N GLY A 50 -3.38 0.40 3.88
CA GLY A 50 -2.56 1.06 4.90
C GLY A 50 -2.12 2.46 4.51
N VAL A 51 -1.68 2.66 3.25
CA VAL A 51 -1.32 3.98 2.71
C VAL A 51 -2.54 4.93 2.71
N ILE A 52 -3.69 4.46 2.22
CA ILE A 52 -4.93 5.26 2.21
C ILE A 52 -5.31 5.66 3.64
N VAL A 53 -5.32 4.71 4.58
CA VAL A 53 -5.62 4.97 6.00
C VAL A 53 -4.62 5.97 6.59
N GLY A 54 -3.32 5.81 6.32
CA GLY A 54 -2.28 6.72 6.78
C GLY A 54 -2.44 8.14 6.24
N ILE A 55 -2.79 8.29 4.96
CA ILE A 55 -3.09 9.58 4.35
C ILE A 55 -4.30 10.22 5.03
N LEU A 56 -5.41 9.47 5.17
CA LEU A 56 -6.64 9.95 5.81
C LEU A 56 -6.39 10.39 7.26
N ALA A 57 -5.60 9.62 8.01
CA ALA A 57 -5.22 9.96 9.39
C ALA A 57 -4.30 11.20 9.47
N SER A 58 -3.49 11.45 8.44
CA SER A 58 -2.59 12.60 8.38
C SER A 58 -3.28 13.91 7.96
N ILE A 59 -4.55 13.88 7.56
CA ILE A 59 -5.31 15.10 7.25
C ILE A 59 -5.50 15.89 8.54
N LYS A 60 -4.62 16.86 8.78
CA LYS A 60 -4.76 17.83 9.88
C LYS A 60 -6.01 18.66 9.62
N LYS A 61 -6.96 18.66 10.55
CA LYS A 61 -8.02 19.69 10.56
C LYS A 61 -7.33 21.05 10.72
N PRO A 62 -7.66 22.08 9.92
CA PRO A 62 -7.21 23.42 10.21
C PRO A 62 -7.75 23.77 11.60
N VAL A 63 -6.84 23.90 12.57
CA VAL A 63 -7.18 24.46 13.87
C VAL A 63 -7.45 25.93 13.59
N THR A 64 -8.72 26.27 13.36
CA THR A 64 -9.17 27.66 13.26
C THR A 64 -8.86 28.31 14.61
N LYS A 65 -7.67 28.89 14.72
CA LYS A 65 -7.30 29.73 15.85
C LYS A 65 -8.15 30.98 15.70
N LYS A 66 -9.30 31.00 16.37
CA LYS A 66 -10.10 32.20 16.57
C LYS A 66 -9.26 33.10 17.47
N ILE A 67 -8.36 33.87 16.87
CA ILE A 67 -7.62 34.93 17.55
C ILE A 67 -8.66 36.00 17.80
N GLY A 68 -9.16 36.05 19.04
CA GLY A 68 -9.85 37.21 19.54
C GLY A 68 -8.84 38.35 19.65
N ASN A 69 -9.15 39.45 18.97
CA ASN A 69 -8.92 40.82 19.39
C ASN A 69 -9.96 41.68 18.68
#